data_AF-A0A9D2E294-F1
#
_entry.id   AF-A0A9D2E294-F1
#
_cell.length_a   1.000
_cell.length_b   1.000
_cell.length_c   1.000
_cell.angle_alpha   90.00
_cell.angle_beta   90.00
_cell.angle_gamma   90.00
#
_symmetry.space_group_name_H-M   'P 1'
#
loop_
_entity.id
_entity.type
_entity.pdbx_description
1 polymer ?
#
loop_
_entity_poly.entity_id
_entity_poly.type
_entity_poly.pdbx_seq_one_letter_code
_entity_poly.pdbx_strand_id
1 'polypeptide(L)'
;MKKILPILLLIAFLNTSAGYVGDLPDLGEAFKEEQKKLQQKHEQEQKKLDSRPFIDVEKDPTKKTAPALNSPKYNDYIMENNPYAGYLVEILKLQKPMSELYDASKKENLQLFAAKAYYFNLKANLFLKKYQNKPEEKYVTYKIVKELIRQNQSILALWQKADYTLQYVSYSSAGGAYKKENIEKNLAALAENIEILQDEIKLLSE
;
A
#
# COMPACT_ATOMS: atom_id res chain seq x y z
N MET A 1 -36.78 -31.34 -42.47
CA MET A 1 -35.44 -30.92 -41.98
C MET A 1 -35.59 -30.13 -40.70
N LYS A 2 -34.63 -30.24 -39.75
CA LYS A 2 -34.48 -29.50 -38.47
C LYS A 2 -35.13 -30.08 -37.20
N LYS A 3 -34.80 -31.30 -36.75
CA LYS A 3 -34.94 -31.70 -35.31
C LYS A 3 -33.92 -32.74 -34.80
N ILE A 4 -32.77 -32.91 -35.46
CA ILE A 4 -31.77 -33.93 -35.04
C ILE A 4 -30.50 -33.29 -34.46
N LEU A 5 -30.28 -31.99 -34.71
CA LEU A 5 -29.10 -31.27 -34.25
C LEU A 5 -28.98 -31.08 -32.71
N PRO A 6 -30.07 -30.89 -31.92
CA PRO A 6 -29.90 -30.62 -30.49
C PRO A 6 -29.61 -31.88 -29.66
N ILE A 7 -29.85 -33.09 -30.18
CA ILE A 7 -29.60 -34.35 -29.48
C ILE A 7 -28.12 -34.76 -29.59
N LEU A 8 -27.49 -34.50 -30.74
CA LEU A 8 -26.07 -34.77 -30.96
C LEU A 8 -25.15 -33.89 -30.09
N LEU A 9 -25.57 -32.66 -29.80
CA LEU A 9 -24.85 -31.72 -28.94
C LEU A 9 -24.94 -32.10 -27.45
N LEU A 10 -26.03 -32.74 -27.03
CA LEU A 10 -26.20 -33.21 -25.64
C LEU A 10 -25.35 -34.47 -25.35
N ILE A 11 -25.15 -35.34 -26.35
CA ILE A 11 -24.31 -36.55 -26.22
C ILE A 11 -22.81 -36.18 -26.20
N ALA A 12 -22.41 -35.09 -26.84
CA ALA A 12 -21.03 -34.60 -26.80
C ALA A 12 -20.64 -34.01 -25.42
N PHE A 13 -21.60 -33.41 -24.70
CA PHE A 13 -21.36 -32.83 -23.37
C PHE A 13 -21.30 -33.87 -22.24
N LEU A 14 -21.85 -35.07 -22.45
CA LEU A 14 -21.85 -36.16 -21.46
C LEU A 14 -20.61 -37.05 -21.51
N ASN A 15 -19.71 -36.87 -22.49
CA ASN A 15 -18.49 -37.68 -22.67
C ASN A 15 -17.18 -36.93 -22.37
N THR A 16 -17.22 -35.68 -21.90
CA THR A 16 -16.01 -34.96 -21.46
C THR A 16 -15.69 -35.24 -20.00
N SER A 17 -15.53 -36.52 -19.66
CA SER A 17 -14.78 -36.97 -18.48
C SER A 17 -13.60 -37.85 -18.89
N ALA A 18 -13.00 -37.55 -20.05
CA ALA A 18 -11.68 -38.04 -20.38
C ALA A 18 -10.67 -37.27 -19.53
N GLY A 19 -10.41 -37.77 -18.32
CA GLY A 19 -9.23 -37.39 -17.57
C GLY A 19 -7.98 -37.61 -18.42
N TYR A 20 -6.93 -36.84 -18.19
CA TYR A 20 -5.63 -37.05 -18.82
C TYR A 20 -5.13 -38.44 -18.42
N VAL A 21 -5.26 -39.43 -19.31
CA VAL A 21 -4.67 -40.76 -19.15
C VAL A 21 -3.39 -40.76 -19.96
N GLY A 22 -2.33 -40.31 -19.32
CA GLY A 22 -0.96 -40.29 -19.82
C GLY A 22 -0.03 -39.87 -18.69
N ASP A 23 1.23 -40.30 -18.74
CA ASP A 23 2.23 -39.80 -17.78
C ASP A 23 2.45 -38.30 -17.99
N LEU A 24 2.61 -37.56 -16.89
CA LEU A 24 2.90 -36.13 -16.97
C LEU A 24 4.21 -35.92 -17.75
N PRO A 25 4.29 -34.91 -18.63
CA PRO A 25 5.55 -34.57 -19.27
C PRO A 25 6.58 -34.21 -18.19
N ASP A 26 7.80 -34.75 -18.32
CA ASP A 26 8.88 -34.44 -17.38
C ASP A 26 9.33 -32.98 -17.58
N LEU A 27 8.80 -32.10 -16.74
CA LEU A 27 9.13 -30.67 -16.72
C LEU A 27 10.53 -30.41 -16.15
N GLY A 28 11.22 -31.43 -15.63
CA GLY A 28 12.52 -31.29 -14.97
C GLY A 28 13.60 -30.72 -15.88
N GLU A 29 13.65 -31.09 -17.15
CA GLU A 29 14.65 -30.57 -18.09
C GLU A 29 14.35 -29.14 -18.52
N ALA A 30 13.10 -28.83 -18.86
CA ALA A 30 12.69 -27.47 -19.22
C ALA A 30 12.92 -26.48 -18.06
N PHE A 31 12.62 -26.91 -16.83
CA PHE A 31 12.84 -26.09 -15.63
C PHE A 31 14.33 -25.89 -15.34
N LYS A 32 15.17 -26.92 -15.55
CA LYS A 32 16.64 -26.81 -15.42
C LYS A 32 17.24 -25.88 -16.48
N GLU A 33 16.74 -25.91 -17.71
CA GLU A 33 17.17 -24.98 -18.76
C GLU A 33 16.78 -23.53 -18.45
N GLU A 34 15.56 -23.31 -17.96
CA GLU A 34 15.08 -21.97 -17.60
C GLU A 34 15.86 -21.41 -16.40
N GLN A 35 16.13 -22.22 -15.39
CA GLN A 35 17.00 -21.85 -14.26
C GLN A 35 18.43 -21.50 -14.71
N LYS A 36 19.02 -22.28 -15.63
CA LYS A 36 20.34 -21.98 -16.20
C LYS A 36 20.35 -20.65 -16.94
N LYS A 37 19.31 -20.36 -17.74
CA LYS A 37 19.18 -19.07 -18.46
C LYS A 37 19.07 -17.88 -17.50
N LEU A 38 18.32 -18.03 -16.41
CA LEU A 38 18.18 -17.01 -15.37
C LEU A 38 19.51 -16.77 -14.63
N GLN A 39 20.22 -17.84 -14.26
CA GLN A 39 21.53 -17.75 -13.61
C GLN A 39 22.58 -17.07 -14.51
N GLN A 40 22.63 -17.44 -15.80
CA GLN A 40 23.54 -16.81 -16.76
C GLN A 40 23.25 -15.32 -16.95
N LYS A 41 21.97 -14.93 -16.94
CA LYS A 41 21.58 -13.51 -17.01
C LYS A 41 22.05 -12.73 -15.79
N HIS A 42 21.87 -13.29 -14.58
CA HIS A 42 22.33 -12.68 -13.34
C HIS A 42 23.87 -12.54 -13.29
N GLU A 43 24.62 -13.55 -13.73
CA GLU A 43 26.08 -13.47 -13.78
C GLU A 43 26.58 -12.42 -14.78
N GLN A 44 25.90 -12.25 -15.92
CA GLN A 44 26.23 -11.20 -16.90
C GLN A 44 25.94 -9.80 -16.37
N GLU A 45 24.86 -9.62 -15.61
CA GLU A 45 24.51 -8.34 -14.98
C GLU A 45 25.49 -7.99 -13.85
N GLN A 46 25.90 -8.97 -13.04
CA GLN A 46 26.92 -8.78 -12.00
C GLN A 46 28.30 -8.42 -12.58
N LYS A 47 28.75 -9.12 -13.63
CA LYS A 47 30.00 -8.77 -14.32
C LYS A 47 30.00 -7.36 -14.89
N LYS A 48 28.84 -6.85 -15.35
CA LYS A 48 28.66 -5.45 -15.81
C LYS A 48 28.63 -4.43 -14.67
N LEU A 49 28.41 -4.85 -13.42
CA LEU A 49 28.47 -4.00 -12.24
C LEU A 49 29.90 -3.91 -11.73
N ASP A 50 30.60 -5.05 -11.67
CA ASP A 50 31.98 -5.16 -11.16
C ASP A 50 33.04 -4.54 -12.09
N SER A 51 32.73 -4.42 -13.38
CA SER A 51 33.63 -3.79 -14.37
C SER A 51 33.45 -2.27 -14.50
N ARG A 52 32.56 -1.66 -13.70
CA ARG A 52 32.45 -0.20 -13.64
C ARG A 52 33.59 0.34 -12.77
N PRO A 53 34.38 1.32 -13.23
CA PRO A 53 35.37 1.94 -12.36
C PRO A 53 34.64 2.55 -11.14
N PHE A 54 35.16 2.31 -9.94
CA PHE A 54 34.71 2.98 -8.73
C PHE A 54 35.01 4.48 -8.89
N ILE A 55 33.96 5.29 -9.03
CA ILE A 55 34.11 6.74 -9.15
C ILE A 55 34.02 7.31 -7.74
N ASP A 56 35.15 7.75 -7.18
CA ASP A 56 35.17 8.62 -5.99
C ASP A 56 34.41 9.92 -6.32
N VAL A 57 33.16 10.01 -5.86
CA VAL A 57 32.23 11.10 -6.17
C VAL A 57 32.72 12.45 -5.61
N GLU A 58 33.65 12.44 -4.67
CA GLU A 58 34.13 13.64 -3.97
C GLU A 58 35.18 14.46 -4.75
N LYS A 59 35.80 13.92 -5.81
CA LYS A 59 36.95 14.56 -6.49
C LYS A 59 36.67 15.11 -7.90
N ASP A 60 35.45 15.05 -8.40
CA ASP A 60 35.12 15.51 -9.75
C ASP A 60 34.47 16.91 -9.73
N PRO A 61 35.19 17.99 -10.08
CA PRO A 61 34.66 19.36 -10.07
C PRO A 61 33.58 19.62 -11.13
N THR A 62 33.28 18.64 -12.01
CA THR A 62 32.24 18.76 -13.04
C THR A 62 30.89 18.20 -12.61
N LYS A 63 30.82 17.47 -11.48
CA LYS A 63 29.56 16.91 -10.98
C LYS A 63 28.93 17.84 -9.97
N LYS A 64 27.82 18.45 -10.37
CA LYS A 64 26.92 19.16 -9.47
C LYS A 64 26.54 18.22 -8.34
N THR A 65 26.79 18.63 -7.10
CA THR A 65 26.25 17.97 -5.91
C THR A 65 24.75 17.76 -6.08
N ALA A 66 24.25 16.59 -5.68
CA ALA A 66 22.83 16.30 -5.72
C ALA A 66 22.08 17.46 -5.05
N PRO A 67 21.11 18.08 -5.75
CA PRO A 67 20.41 19.22 -5.21
C PRO A 67 19.73 18.82 -3.88
N ALA A 68 19.73 19.73 -2.91
CA ALA A 68 19.10 19.47 -1.62
C ALA A 68 17.65 18.99 -1.81
N LEU A 69 17.22 18.04 -0.96
CA LEU A 69 15.93 17.32 -1.03
C LEU A 69 14.71 18.24 -1.19
N ASN A 70 14.81 19.48 -0.71
CA ASN A 70 13.74 20.48 -0.73
C ASN A 70 13.85 21.52 -1.87
N SER A 71 14.75 21.33 -2.83
CA SER A 71 14.93 22.28 -3.92
C SER A 71 14.05 21.91 -5.13
N PRO A 72 13.52 22.89 -5.88
CA PRO A 72 12.69 22.63 -7.06
C PRO A 72 13.35 21.71 -8.09
N LYS A 73 14.68 21.81 -8.24
CA LYS A 73 15.47 21.01 -9.17
C LYS A 73 15.61 19.52 -8.78
N TYR A 74 15.44 19.18 -7.50
CA TYR A 74 15.46 17.79 -7.04
C TYR A 74 14.16 17.06 -7.44
N ASN A 75 13.02 17.75 -7.35
CA ASN A 75 11.74 17.24 -7.83
C ASN A 75 11.76 16.96 -9.34
N ASP A 76 12.36 17.85 -10.13
CA ASP A 76 12.43 17.67 -11.59
C ASP A 76 13.27 16.43 -11.96
N TYR A 77 14.42 16.22 -11.31
CA TYR A 77 15.32 15.08 -11.59
C TYR A 77 14.73 13.72 -11.16
N ILE A 78 14.04 13.66 -10.01
CA ILE A 78 13.35 12.46 -9.53
C ILE A 78 12.16 12.14 -10.45
N MET A 79 11.39 13.15 -10.87
CA MET A 79 10.26 12.98 -11.80
C MET A 79 10.67 12.51 -13.20
N GLU A 80 11.85 12.90 -13.70
CA GLU A 80 12.31 12.52 -15.04
C GLU A 80 12.85 11.08 -15.12
N ASN A 81 13.42 10.53 -14.05
CA ASN A 81 14.15 9.25 -14.09
C ASN A 81 13.50 8.10 -13.30
N ASN A 82 12.51 8.36 -12.43
CA ASN A 82 11.91 7.33 -11.60
C ASN A 82 10.40 7.17 -11.88
N PRO A 83 9.93 6.02 -12.43
CA PRO A 83 8.51 5.79 -12.67
C PRO A 83 7.66 5.80 -11.38
N TYR A 84 8.28 5.66 -10.19
CA TYR A 84 7.64 5.76 -8.89
C TYR A 84 7.58 7.18 -8.33
N ALA A 85 8.25 8.17 -8.96
CA ALA A 85 8.32 9.55 -8.48
C ALA A 85 6.94 10.19 -8.28
N GLY A 86 6.01 9.93 -9.21
CA GLY A 86 4.64 10.44 -9.09
C GLY A 86 3.93 9.89 -7.84
N TYR A 87 4.13 8.62 -7.53
CA TYR A 87 3.58 7.99 -6.33
C TYR A 87 4.18 8.58 -5.06
N LEU A 88 5.51 8.71 -5.01
CA LEU A 88 6.23 9.27 -3.87
C LEU A 88 5.82 10.72 -3.58
N VAL A 89 5.72 11.56 -4.61
CA VAL A 89 5.28 12.95 -4.45
C VAL A 89 3.87 13.03 -3.89
N GLU A 90 2.95 12.16 -4.33
CA GLU A 90 1.57 12.17 -3.81
C GLU A 90 1.46 11.65 -2.39
N ILE A 91 2.23 10.62 -2.03
CA ILE A 91 2.18 10.09 -0.66
C ILE A 91 2.84 11.05 0.34
N LEU A 92 3.92 11.74 -0.06
CA LEU A 92 4.56 12.79 0.74
C LEU A 92 3.61 13.95 1.07
N LYS A 93 2.63 14.26 0.21
CA LYS A 93 1.59 15.26 0.52
C LYS A 93 0.71 14.87 1.69
N LEU A 94 0.64 13.59 2.06
CA LEU A 94 -0.09 13.11 3.23
C LEU A 94 0.67 13.37 4.54
N GLN A 95 1.97 13.67 4.50
CA GLN A 95 2.83 13.78 5.69
C GLN A 95 2.32 14.82 6.70
N LYS A 96 1.96 16.03 6.23
CA LYS A 96 1.37 17.06 7.09
C LYS A 96 0.01 16.64 7.67
N PRO A 97 -0.99 16.22 6.85
CA PRO A 97 -2.24 15.65 7.38
C PRO A 97 -2.06 14.52 8.39
N MET A 98 -1.08 13.63 8.20
CA MET A 98 -0.75 12.54 9.12
C MET A 98 -0.22 13.06 10.47
N SER A 99 0.75 13.97 10.43
CA SER A 99 1.29 14.58 11.65
C SER A 99 0.22 15.32 12.45
N GLU A 100 -0.65 16.06 11.78
CA GLU A 100 -1.76 16.76 12.45
C GLU A 100 -2.79 15.79 13.05
N LEU A 101 -3.06 14.67 12.39
CA LEU A 101 -3.94 13.62 12.89
C LEU A 101 -3.33 12.91 14.10
N TYR A 102 -2.03 12.61 14.05
CA TYR A 102 -1.27 12.03 15.14
C TYR A 102 -1.32 12.93 16.39
N ASP A 103 -1.03 14.22 16.24
CA ASP A 103 -1.10 15.18 17.34
C ASP A 103 -2.50 15.30 17.92
N ALA A 104 -3.53 15.22 17.07
CA ALA A 104 -4.92 15.23 17.51
C ALA A 104 -5.33 13.95 18.22
N SER A 105 -4.77 12.79 17.85
CA SER A 105 -5.05 11.50 18.50
C SER A 105 -4.56 11.45 19.95
N LYS A 106 -3.52 12.23 20.28
CA LYS A 106 -2.98 12.35 21.65
C LYS A 106 -3.76 13.33 22.53
N LYS A 107 -4.65 14.13 21.94
CA LYS A 107 -5.45 15.13 22.66
C LYS A 107 -6.84 14.57 22.92
N GLU A 108 -7.34 14.70 24.13
CA GLU A 108 -8.71 14.32 24.50
C GLU A 108 -9.75 15.34 23.98
N ASN A 109 -9.79 15.58 22.67
CA ASN A 109 -10.74 16.50 22.04
C ASN A 109 -11.35 15.90 20.77
N LEU A 110 -12.58 15.41 20.88
CA LEU A 110 -13.33 14.78 19.80
C LEU A 110 -13.48 15.70 18.58
N GLN A 111 -13.83 16.98 18.78
CA GLN A 111 -14.07 17.90 17.67
C GLN A 111 -12.78 18.16 16.88
N LEU A 112 -11.67 18.35 17.59
CA LEU A 112 -10.35 18.52 16.98
C LEU A 112 -9.95 17.27 16.20
N PHE A 113 -10.06 16.09 16.81
CA PHE A 113 -9.76 14.83 16.14
C PHE A 113 -10.66 14.61 14.92
N ALA A 114 -11.97 14.84 15.03
CA ALA A 114 -12.90 14.71 13.93
C ALA A 114 -12.56 15.62 12.75
N ALA A 115 -12.18 16.87 13.02
CA ALA A 115 -11.74 17.80 11.98
C ALA A 115 -10.46 17.32 11.29
N LYS A 116 -9.46 16.86 12.05
CA LYS A 116 -8.19 16.37 11.49
C LYS A 116 -8.36 15.04 10.74
N ALA A 117 -9.14 14.11 11.29
CA ALA A 117 -9.48 12.85 10.65
C ALA A 117 -10.25 13.06 9.35
N TYR A 118 -11.20 14.00 9.31
CA TYR A 118 -11.90 14.37 8.08
C TYR A 118 -10.94 14.93 7.03
N TYR A 119 -10.07 15.86 7.42
CA TYR A 119 -9.08 16.45 6.51
C TYR A 119 -8.11 15.39 5.95
N PHE A 120 -7.57 14.51 6.80
CA PHE A 120 -6.75 13.38 6.37
C PHE A 120 -7.52 12.47 5.42
N ASN A 121 -8.72 12.01 5.79
CA ASN A 121 -9.53 11.11 4.98
C ASN A 121 -9.83 11.72 3.60
N LEU A 122 -10.10 13.01 3.51
CA LEU A 122 -10.31 13.69 2.23
C LEU A 122 -9.08 13.56 1.32
N LYS A 123 -7.89 13.88 1.84
CA LYS A 123 -6.63 13.80 1.08
C LYS A 123 -6.26 12.36 0.74
N ALA A 124 -6.40 11.44 1.69
CA ALA A 124 -6.14 10.03 1.53
C ALA A 124 -7.08 9.40 0.48
N ASN A 125 -8.38 9.75 0.45
CA ASN A 125 -9.30 9.26 -0.57
C ASN A 125 -8.93 9.75 -1.98
N LEU A 126 -8.48 11.00 -2.12
CA LEU A 126 -7.97 11.50 -3.41
C LEU A 126 -6.73 10.72 -3.88
N PHE A 127 -5.82 10.43 -2.96
CA PHE A 127 -4.66 9.58 -3.20
C PHE A 127 -5.08 8.17 -3.64
N LEU A 128 -5.95 7.50 -2.87
CA LEU A 128 -6.40 6.14 -3.17
C LEU A 128 -7.10 6.05 -4.53
N LYS A 129 -7.94 7.05 -4.86
CA LYS A 129 -8.63 7.14 -6.15
C LYS A 129 -7.67 7.33 -7.32
N LYS A 130 -6.58 8.10 -7.14
CA LYS A 130 -5.57 8.33 -8.17
C LYS A 130 -4.77 7.07 -8.54
N TYR A 131 -4.60 6.16 -7.59
CA TYR A 131 -3.84 4.91 -7.75
C TYR A 131 -4.71 3.65 -7.80
N GLN A 132 -6.03 3.81 -7.77
CA GLN A 132 -6.96 2.70 -7.93
C GLN A 132 -6.78 2.03 -9.30
N ASN A 133 -6.76 0.69 -9.33
CA ASN A 133 -6.52 -0.12 -10.53
C ASN A 133 -5.14 0.08 -11.17
N LYS A 134 -4.19 0.70 -10.45
CA LYS A 134 -2.81 0.82 -10.89
C LYS A 134 -1.93 -0.17 -10.12
N PRO A 135 -0.73 -0.56 -10.61
CA PRO A 135 0.15 -1.49 -9.89
C PRO A 135 0.48 -1.02 -8.47
N GLU A 136 0.48 0.29 -8.21
CA GLU A 136 0.75 0.91 -6.91
C GLU A 136 -0.30 0.55 -5.83
N GLU A 137 -1.51 0.14 -6.22
CA GLU A 137 -2.53 -0.36 -5.27
C GLU A 137 -2.03 -1.58 -4.46
N LYS A 138 -1.05 -2.32 -5.00
CA LYS A 138 -0.46 -3.47 -4.31
C LYS A 138 0.56 -3.09 -3.25
N TYR A 139 1.03 -1.83 -3.23
CA TYR A 139 2.07 -1.37 -2.30
C TYR A 139 1.60 -1.40 -0.86
N VAL A 140 2.54 -1.63 0.05
CA VAL A 140 2.29 -1.67 1.49
C VAL A 140 1.73 -0.33 1.96
N THR A 141 2.36 0.77 1.54
CA THR A 141 1.90 2.13 1.83
C THR A 141 0.45 2.40 1.40
N TYR A 142 0.03 1.94 0.23
CA TYR A 142 -1.35 2.10 -0.24
C TYR A 142 -2.34 1.39 0.70
N LYS A 143 -2.00 0.16 1.10
CA LYS A 143 -2.81 -0.63 2.04
C LYS A 143 -2.90 0.03 3.41
N ILE A 144 -1.80 0.56 3.93
CA ILE A 144 -1.78 1.28 5.21
C ILE A 144 -2.66 2.53 5.14
N VAL A 145 -2.59 3.33 4.07
CA VAL A 145 -3.47 4.51 3.91
C VAL A 145 -4.95 4.12 3.94
N LYS A 146 -5.31 3.02 3.27
CA LYS A 146 -6.69 2.50 3.28
C LYS A 146 -7.12 2.06 4.69
N GLU A 147 -6.22 1.41 5.41
CA GLU A 147 -6.47 0.98 6.79
C GLU A 147 -6.64 2.18 7.74
N LEU A 148 -5.81 3.23 7.62
CA LEU A 148 -5.94 4.45 8.40
C LEU A 148 -7.31 5.13 8.21
N ILE A 149 -7.82 5.18 6.98
CA ILE A 149 -9.18 5.70 6.73
C ILE A 149 -10.23 4.88 7.48
N ARG A 150 -10.13 3.55 7.44
CA ARG A 150 -11.05 2.63 8.13
C ARG A 150 -10.99 2.84 9.65
N GLN A 151 -9.79 2.95 10.21
CA GLN A 151 -9.56 3.18 11.64
C GLN A 151 -10.14 4.52 12.09
N ASN A 152 -9.89 5.60 11.35
CA ASN A 152 -10.45 6.92 11.62
C ASN A 152 -11.97 6.89 11.70
N GLN A 153 -12.62 6.26 10.70
CA GLN A 153 -14.08 6.14 10.68
C GLN A 153 -14.61 5.32 11.86
N SER A 154 -13.94 4.21 12.20
CA SER A 154 -14.28 3.38 13.34
C SER A 154 -14.18 4.14 14.67
N ILE A 155 -13.08 4.86 14.89
CA ILE A 155 -12.86 5.66 16.10
C ILE A 155 -13.90 6.76 16.23
N LEU A 156 -14.21 7.49 15.14
CA LEU A 156 -15.24 8.53 15.17
C LEU A 156 -16.62 7.97 15.51
N ALA A 157 -16.99 6.83 14.92
CA ALA A 157 -18.25 6.17 15.24
C ALA A 157 -18.31 5.70 16.70
N LEU A 158 -17.21 5.19 17.24
CA LEU A 158 -17.11 4.78 18.65
C LEU A 158 -17.21 5.99 19.58
N TRP A 159 -16.50 7.08 19.30
CA TRP A 159 -16.52 8.27 20.16
C TRP A 159 -17.87 8.98 20.14
N GLN A 160 -18.50 9.15 18.97
CA GLN A 160 -19.84 9.72 18.87
C GLN A 160 -20.87 8.88 19.63
N LYS A 161 -20.77 7.55 19.52
CA LYS A 161 -21.62 6.66 20.30
C LYS A 161 -21.30 6.74 21.78
N ALA A 162 -20.03 6.86 22.19
CA ALA A 162 -19.65 6.99 23.59
C ALA A 162 -20.23 8.26 24.21
N ASP A 163 -20.12 9.41 23.54
CA ASP A 163 -20.71 10.67 24.03
C ASP A 163 -22.23 10.56 24.22
N TYR A 164 -22.92 9.90 23.29
CA TYR A 164 -24.37 9.67 23.40
C TYR A 164 -24.72 8.61 24.46
N THR A 165 -23.94 7.53 24.56
CA THR A 165 -24.27 6.31 25.32
C THR A 165 -23.81 6.39 26.78
N LEU A 166 -22.75 7.13 27.09
CA LEU A 166 -22.30 7.39 28.47
C LEU A 166 -23.38 8.11 29.30
N GLN A 167 -24.25 8.91 28.66
CA GLN A 167 -25.41 9.51 29.34
C GLN A 167 -26.45 8.47 29.78
N TYR A 168 -26.52 7.28 29.15
CA TYR A 168 -27.69 6.39 29.30
C TYR A 168 -27.37 4.91 29.62
N VAL A 169 -26.15 4.41 29.45
CA VAL A 169 -25.90 2.94 29.37
C VAL A 169 -24.61 2.46 30.06
N SER A 170 -24.00 3.26 30.94
CA SER A 170 -22.71 2.98 31.59
C SER A 170 -22.61 1.63 32.34
N TYR A 171 -23.73 0.94 32.59
CA TYR A 171 -23.80 -0.29 33.39
C TYR A 171 -24.27 -1.56 32.63
N SER A 172 -24.45 -1.53 31.30
CA SER A 172 -24.78 -2.76 30.54
C SER A 172 -23.54 -3.42 29.91
N SER A 173 -23.59 -4.74 29.66
CA SER A 173 -22.51 -5.50 29.01
C SER A 173 -22.13 -4.98 27.62
N ALA A 174 -23.09 -4.36 26.91
CA ALA A 174 -22.87 -3.69 25.62
C ALA A 174 -22.16 -2.32 25.73
N GLY A 175 -22.19 -1.70 26.91
CA GLY A 175 -21.52 -0.42 27.19
C GLY A 175 -20.00 -0.51 27.25
N GLY A 176 -19.46 -1.73 27.40
CA GLY A 176 -18.02 -1.98 27.51
C GLY A 176 -17.20 -1.46 26.33
N ALA A 177 -17.70 -1.58 25.09
CA ALA A 177 -17.00 -1.14 23.88
C ALA A 177 -16.83 0.39 23.79
N TYR A 178 -17.68 1.15 24.48
CA TYR A 178 -17.70 2.62 24.47
C TYR A 178 -16.97 3.24 25.67
N LYS A 179 -16.36 2.40 26.51
CA LYS A 179 -15.53 2.86 27.61
C LYS A 179 -14.32 3.64 27.10
N LYS A 180 -13.90 4.63 27.89
CA LYS A 180 -12.79 5.53 27.55
C LYS A 180 -11.51 4.74 27.22
N GLU A 181 -11.22 3.68 27.98
CA GLU A 181 -10.01 2.87 27.80
C GLU A 181 -9.96 2.17 26.44
N ASN A 182 -11.12 1.76 25.91
CA ASN A 182 -11.19 1.15 24.59
C ASN A 182 -10.95 2.19 23.48
N ILE A 183 -11.45 3.41 23.65
CA ILE A 183 -11.20 4.48 22.68
C ILE A 183 -9.72 4.89 22.71
N GLU A 184 -9.13 5.03 23.91
CA GLU A 184 -7.69 5.29 24.08
C GLU A 184 -6.85 4.20 23.42
N LYS A 185 -7.22 2.92 23.57
CA LYS A 185 -6.54 1.81 22.88
C LYS A 185 -6.63 1.92 21.36
N ASN A 186 -7.79 2.31 20.82
CA ASN A 186 -7.95 2.49 19.38
C ASN A 186 -7.14 3.72 18.87
N LEU A 187 -7.06 4.80 19.64
CA LEU A 187 -6.23 5.96 19.32
C LEU A 187 -4.73 5.62 19.34
N ALA A 188 -4.29 4.80 20.29
CA ALA A 188 -2.92 4.31 20.35
C ALA A 188 -2.57 3.45 19.11
N ALA A 189 -3.45 2.52 18.73
CA ALA A 189 -3.27 1.72 17.52
C ALA A 189 -3.27 2.56 16.24
N LEU A 190 -4.07 3.64 16.19
CA LEU A 190 -4.03 4.60 15.09
C LEU A 190 -2.67 5.31 15.02
N ALA A 191 -2.17 5.79 16.17
CA ALA A 191 -0.89 6.48 16.25
C ALA A 191 0.27 5.60 15.79
N GLU A 192 0.30 4.33 16.19
CA GLU A 192 1.28 3.33 15.74
C GLU A 192 1.25 3.15 14.21
N ASN A 193 0.06 3.02 13.61
CA ASN A 193 -0.06 2.88 12.16
C ASN A 193 0.36 4.14 11.39
N ILE A 194 0.20 5.33 11.98
CA ILE A 194 0.71 6.58 11.40
C ILE A 194 2.24 6.58 11.42
N GLU A 195 2.87 6.16 12.51
CA GLU A 195 4.33 6.05 12.63
C GLU A 195 4.89 5.05 11.60
N ILE A 196 4.29 3.86 11.49
CA ILE A 196 4.68 2.86 10.49
C ILE A 196 4.61 3.43 9.07
N LEU A 197 3.56 4.19 8.73
CA LEU A 197 3.44 4.82 7.41
C LEU A 197 4.51 5.89 7.19
N GLN A 198 4.86 6.67 8.22
CA GLN A 198 5.91 7.68 8.13
C GLN A 198 7.28 7.05 7.91
N ASP A 199 7.57 5.96 8.61
CA ASP A 199 8.82 5.20 8.45
C ASP A 199 8.94 4.59 7.05
N GLU A 200 7.85 4.01 6.54
CA GLU A 200 7.83 3.44 5.19
C GLU A 200 8.00 4.52 4.12
N ILE A 201 7.39 5.70 4.30
CA ILE A 201 7.60 6.85 3.39
C ILE A 201 9.06 7.31 3.43
N LYS A 202 9.67 7.33 4.61
CA LYS A 202 11.08 7.70 4.77
C LYS A 202 11.98 6.71 4.03
N LEU A 203 11.76 5.41 4.20
CA LEU A 203 12.51 4.36 3.50
C LEU A 203 12.37 4.45 1.99
N LEU A 204 11.20 4.83 1.48
CA LEU A 204 10.96 5.06 0.06
C LEU A 204 11.62 6.34 -0.49
N SER A 205 12.08 7.24 0.39
CA SER A 205 12.71 8.51 0.04
C SER A 205 14.24 8.51 0.14
N GLU A 206 14.83 7.47 0.73
CA GLU A 206 16.27 7.22 0.82
C GLU A 206 16.77 6.43 -0.41
#